data_AF-A0A959VGB3-F1
#
_entry.id   AF-A0A959VGB3-F1
#
_cell.length_a   1.000
_cell.length_b   1.000
_cell.length_c   1.000
_cell.angle_alpha   90.00
_cell.angle_beta   90.00
_cell.angle_gamma   90.00
#
_symmetry.space_group_name_H-M   'P 1'
#
loop_
_entity.id
_entity.type
_entity.pdbx_description
1 polymer ?
#
loop_
_entity_poly.entity_id
_entity_poly.type
_entity_poly.pdbx_seq_one_letter_code
_entity_poly.pdbx_strand_id
1 'polypeptide(L)'
;MLSAALLIATQAPTPAINPASVYGMRTYTKNAAFGFLAEKMQVGFVPDNIESMTTHILDSQGQEVYGGKFYEDPSNYPNFRLIRVQSNPQVMIEKPGKYAFEFRNNGQPISKFPFEITRKSTGDEFNPTYSWEFITPVDKMGYLYFDSSKEDGNVYVAAWIAPGRENLPNKGMADVSLTFNGKQVAGYKGVYFTEPHNRKYVMKMGKTTAMGKFAWGDLQKLTGTLALNITINGKGVRKFVWNITAGKPKAHPRSASDYSPRTDYWIPRILGGMEEGYQNWTLLEQYWATSAF
;
A
#
# COMPACT_ATOMS: atom_id res chain seq x y z
N MET A 1 -22.90 12.54 -48.79
CA MET A 1 -21.97 11.66 -48.05
C MET A 1 -22.16 11.97 -46.56
N LEU A 2 -22.89 11.12 -45.83
CA LEU A 2 -23.01 11.25 -44.38
C LEU A 2 -21.78 10.60 -43.74
N SER A 3 -20.96 11.41 -43.06
CA SER A 3 -19.87 10.93 -42.23
C SER A 3 -20.47 10.33 -40.96
N ALA A 4 -20.39 9.00 -40.81
CA ALA A 4 -20.72 8.34 -39.56
C ALA A 4 -19.62 8.67 -38.53
N ALA A 5 -19.94 9.51 -37.56
CA ALA A 5 -19.07 9.73 -36.41
C ALA A 5 -18.97 8.41 -35.62
N LEU A 6 -17.77 7.84 -35.58
CA LEU A 6 -17.46 6.68 -34.77
C LEU A 6 -17.58 7.09 -33.30
N LEU A 7 -18.69 6.72 -32.65
CA LEU A 7 -18.83 6.79 -31.20
C LEU A 7 -17.83 5.82 -30.60
N ILE A 8 -16.67 6.32 -30.20
CA ILE A 8 -15.76 5.57 -29.34
C ILE A 8 -16.45 5.48 -27.98
N ALA A 9 -17.11 4.36 -27.72
CA ALA A 9 -17.61 4.05 -26.39
C ALA A 9 -16.41 4.03 -25.45
N THR A 10 -16.33 5.00 -24.55
CA THR A 10 -15.32 5.01 -23.49
C THR A 10 -15.62 3.83 -22.58
N GLN A 11 -14.85 2.74 -22.72
CA GLN A 11 -14.97 1.58 -21.86
C GLN A 11 -14.76 2.02 -20.40
N ALA A 12 -15.69 1.63 -19.51
CA ALA A 12 -15.55 1.90 -18.09
C ALA A 12 -14.21 1.31 -17.61
N PRO A 13 -13.43 2.06 -16.80
CA PRO A 13 -12.13 1.60 -16.33
C PRO A 13 -12.30 0.31 -15.53
N THR A 14 -11.42 -0.68 -15.78
CA THR A 14 -11.46 -1.95 -15.04
C THR A 14 -11.25 -1.70 -13.55
N PRO A 15 -12.08 -2.31 -12.68
CA PRO A 15 -11.88 -2.29 -11.23
C PRO A 15 -10.45 -2.65 -10.84
N ALA A 16 -9.97 -2.06 -9.77
CA ALA A 16 -8.66 -2.38 -9.23
C ALA A 16 -8.66 -2.30 -7.70
N ILE A 17 -7.82 -3.11 -7.05
CA ILE A 17 -7.61 -3.09 -5.62
C ILE A 17 -6.34 -2.29 -5.29
N ASN A 18 -6.38 -1.51 -4.21
CA ASN A 18 -5.20 -0.77 -3.76
C ASN A 18 -4.18 -1.72 -3.11
N PRO A 19 -2.96 -1.88 -3.66
CA PRO A 19 -1.93 -2.74 -3.05
C PRO A 19 -1.62 -2.37 -1.59
N ALA A 20 -1.72 -1.09 -1.22
CA ALA A 20 -1.45 -0.64 0.15
C ALA A 20 -2.45 -1.16 1.20
N SER A 21 -3.64 -1.60 0.75
CA SER A 21 -4.65 -2.22 1.62
C SER A 21 -4.46 -3.73 1.76
N VAL A 22 -3.86 -4.39 0.76
CA VAL A 22 -3.54 -5.83 0.81
C VAL A 22 -2.25 -6.06 1.60
N TYR A 23 -1.17 -5.38 1.23
CA TYR A 23 0.12 -5.58 1.90
C TYR A 23 0.23 -4.85 3.23
N GLY A 24 -0.73 -3.98 3.56
CA GLY A 24 -0.84 -3.33 4.87
C GLY A 24 -1.64 -4.13 5.91
N MET A 25 -2.11 -5.33 5.57
CA MET A 25 -2.90 -6.17 6.48
C MET A 25 -2.11 -6.61 7.71
N ARG A 26 -2.81 -6.82 8.82
CA ARG A 26 -2.24 -7.45 10.01
C ARG A 26 -1.86 -8.89 9.70
N THR A 27 -0.67 -9.30 10.09
CA THR A 27 -0.18 -10.68 9.96
C THR A 27 0.01 -11.33 11.33
N TYR A 28 -0.15 -12.65 11.40
CA TYR A 28 0.02 -13.48 12.59
C TYR A 28 1.19 -14.43 12.35
N THR A 29 2.40 -13.94 12.62
CA THR A 29 3.64 -14.64 12.24
C THR A 29 4.16 -15.63 13.28
N LYS A 30 3.54 -15.72 14.46
CA LYS A 30 3.97 -16.62 15.55
C LYS A 30 3.04 -17.83 15.75
N ASN A 31 2.00 -17.95 14.93
CA ASN A 31 1.07 -19.07 14.99
C ASN A 31 1.68 -20.31 14.29
N ALA A 32 1.11 -21.50 14.57
CA ALA A 32 1.52 -22.74 13.91
C ALA A 32 1.41 -22.65 12.38
N ALA A 33 0.36 -22.00 11.88
CA ALA A 33 0.17 -21.62 10.48
C ALA A 33 0.35 -20.11 10.29
N PHE A 34 0.77 -19.68 9.09
CA PHE A 34 0.84 -18.25 8.77
C PHE A 34 -0.57 -17.67 8.69
N GLY A 35 -0.84 -16.65 9.50
CA GLY A 35 -2.14 -15.97 9.46
C GLY A 35 -2.05 -14.55 8.93
N PHE A 36 -3.15 -14.05 8.38
CA PHE A 36 -3.36 -12.61 8.22
C PHE A 36 -4.85 -12.27 8.30
N LEU A 37 -5.15 -11.00 8.57
CA LEU A 37 -6.50 -10.49 8.76
C LEU A 37 -6.90 -9.60 7.57
N ALA A 38 -7.79 -10.12 6.73
CA ALA A 38 -8.36 -9.42 5.58
C ALA A 38 -9.49 -8.47 6.00
N GLU A 39 -9.15 -7.36 6.67
CA GLU A 39 -10.14 -6.43 7.23
C GLU A 39 -10.81 -5.55 6.18
N LYS A 40 -10.07 -4.60 5.60
CA LYS A 40 -10.59 -3.59 4.69
C LYS A 40 -9.66 -3.43 3.50
N MET A 41 -10.21 -3.63 2.32
CA MET A 41 -9.51 -3.41 1.05
C MET A 41 -10.17 -2.26 0.33
N GLN A 42 -9.36 -1.42 -0.31
CA GLN A 42 -9.89 -0.32 -1.10
C GLN A 42 -10.00 -0.77 -2.55
N VAL A 43 -11.19 -0.63 -3.13
CA VAL A 43 -11.43 -0.78 -4.56
C VAL A 43 -11.60 0.59 -5.21
N GLY A 44 -10.99 0.77 -6.38
CA GLY A 44 -11.20 1.91 -7.28
C GLY A 44 -11.82 1.43 -8.59
N PHE A 45 -12.55 2.31 -9.25
CA PHE A 45 -13.38 1.97 -10.42
C PHE A 45 -14.37 0.86 -10.07
N VAL A 46 -15.20 1.15 -9.06
CA VAL A 46 -16.17 0.20 -8.50
C VAL A 46 -17.04 -0.36 -9.63
N PRO A 47 -17.16 -1.70 -9.77
CA PRO A 47 -18.02 -2.29 -10.80
C PRO A 47 -19.50 -2.06 -10.47
N ASP A 48 -20.35 -2.08 -11.49
CA ASP A 48 -21.81 -1.94 -11.32
C ASP A 48 -22.41 -3.02 -10.40
N ASN A 49 -21.82 -4.22 -10.41
CA ASN A 49 -22.18 -5.32 -9.52
C ASN A 49 -21.00 -5.70 -8.61
N ILE A 50 -20.85 -4.98 -7.50
CA ILE A 50 -19.81 -5.25 -6.49
C ILE A 50 -20.00 -6.61 -5.79
N GLU A 51 -21.22 -7.15 -5.71
CA GLU A 51 -21.50 -8.45 -5.10
C GLU A 51 -20.89 -9.61 -5.89
N SER A 52 -20.56 -9.39 -7.16
CA SER A 52 -19.83 -10.35 -8.00
C SER A 52 -18.32 -10.40 -7.71
N MET A 53 -17.82 -9.50 -6.85
CA MET A 53 -16.41 -9.49 -6.47
C MET A 53 -16.08 -10.61 -5.50
N THR A 54 -14.94 -11.27 -5.75
CA THR A 54 -14.43 -12.38 -4.93
C THR A 54 -12.93 -12.23 -4.70
N THR A 55 -12.45 -12.74 -3.56
CA THR A 55 -11.02 -12.91 -3.27
C THR A 55 -10.65 -14.38 -3.38
N HIS A 56 -9.45 -14.64 -3.87
CA HIS A 56 -8.86 -15.96 -3.96
C HIS A 56 -7.40 -15.88 -3.53
N ILE A 57 -6.93 -16.89 -2.82
CA ILE A 57 -5.50 -17.09 -2.61
C ILE A 57 -5.12 -18.32 -3.38
N LEU A 58 -4.21 -18.12 -4.33
CA LEU A 58 -3.73 -19.16 -5.19
C LEU A 58 -2.31 -19.53 -4.77
N ASP A 59 -2.00 -20.83 -4.75
CA ASP A 59 -0.63 -21.31 -4.60
C ASP A 59 0.17 -21.17 -5.91
N SER A 60 1.43 -21.64 -5.89
CA SER A 60 2.31 -21.60 -7.06
C SER A 60 1.82 -22.42 -8.27
N GLN A 61 0.90 -23.36 -8.08
CA GLN A 61 0.27 -24.17 -9.13
C GLN A 61 -1.05 -23.57 -9.61
N GLY A 62 -1.50 -22.45 -9.01
CA GLY A 62 -2.79 -21.83 -9.29
C GLY A 62 -3.96 -22.50 -8.58
N GLN A 63 -3.70 -23.41 -7.63
CA GLN A 63 -4.76 -24.03 -6.82
C GLN A 63 -5.23 -23.05 -5.74
N GLU A 64 -6.54 -22.96 -5.57
CA GLU A 64 -7.13 -22.14 -4.54
C GLU A 64 -6.94 -22.80 -3.15
N VAL A 65 -6.30 -22.06 -2.24
CA VAL A 65 -6.13 -22.47 -0.84
C VAL A 65 -7.06 -21.71 0.11
N TYR A 66 -7.67 -20.63 -0.37
CA TYR A 66 -8.66 -19.84 0.34
C TYR A 66 -9.45 -18.99 -0.66
N GLY A 67 -10.74 -18.77 -0.39
CA GLY A 67 -11.59 -17.90 -1.19
C GLY A 67 -12.69 -17.27 -0.34
N GLY A 68 -13.25 -16.16 -0.81
CA GLY A 68 -14.31 -15.47 -0.10
C GLY A 68 -15.02 -14.39 -0.91
N LYS A 69 -16.20 -13.99 -0.43
CA LYS A 69 -16.99 -12.85 -0.91
C LYS A 69 -16.75 -11.62 -0.05
N PHE A 70 -17.27 -10.47 -0.47
CA PHE A 70 -17.14 -9.21 0.27
C PHE A 70 -18.46 -8.60 0.75
N TYR A 71 -18.41 -7.89 1.89
CA TYR A 71 -19.34 -6.82 2.22
C TYR A 71 -18.78 -5.50 1.66
N GLU A 72 -19.68 -4.62 1.22
CA GLU A 72 -19.35 -3.26 0.85
C GLU A 72 -19.52 -2.33 2.06
N ASP A 73 -18.53 -1.46 2.30
CA ASP A 73 -18.74 -0.24 3.07
C ASP A 73 -18.85 0.94 2.09
N PRO A 74 -19.99 1.66 2.07
CA PRO A 74 -20.16 2.80 1.18
C PRO A 74 -19.20 3.94 1.49
N SER A 75 -18.86 4.72 0.47
CA SER A 75 -18.16 6.00 0.60
C SER A 75 -18.92 7.09 -0.17
N ASN A 76 -18.64 8.35 0.14
CA ASN A 76 -19.14 9.52 -0.60
C ASN A 76 -18.52 9.66 -2.01
N TYR A 77 -17.56 8.81 -2.38
CA TYR A 77 -16.92 8.82 -3.70
C TYR A 77 -17.39 7.62 -4.52
N PRO A 78 -18.29 7.77 -5.52
CA PRO A 78 -18.92 6.64 -6.22
C PRO A 78 -17.92 5.65 -6.85
N ASN A 79 -16.77 6.14 -7.30
CA ASN A 79 -15.71 5.32 -7.91
C ASN A 79 -14.75 4.67 -6.90
N PHE A 80 -14.97 4.82 -5.60
CA PHE A 80 -14.13 4.25 -4.55
C PHE A 80 -14.99 3.64 -3.44
N ARG A 81 -14.66 2.40 -3.04
CA ARG A 81 -15.31 1.72 -1.91
C ARG A 81 -14.27 1.04 -1.04
N LEU A 82 -14.69 0.74 0.18
CA LEU A 82 -14.01 -0.26 0.98
C LEU A 82 -14.81 -1.55 0.92
N ILE A 83 -14.10 -2.66 0.83
CA ILE A 83 -14.68 -4.00 0.84
C ILE A 83 -14.06 -4.80 1.99
N ARG A 84 -14.85 -5.66 2.62
CA ARG A 84 -14.43 -6.53 3.73
C ARG A 84 -14.80 -7.97 3.44
N VAL A 85 -13.96 -8.95 3.77
CA VAL A 85 -14.29 -10.35 3.51
C VAL A 85 -15.46 -10.80 4.40
N GLN A 86 -16.48 -11.46 3.83
CA GLN A 86 -17.74 -11.77 4.53
C GLN A 86 -17.62 -12.82 5.63
N SER A 87 -16.71 -13.78 5.47
CA SER A 87 -16.59 -14.95 6.32
C SER A 87 -15.14 -15.17 6.74
N ASN A 88 -14.91 -15.36 8.05
CA ASN A 88 -13.60 -15.56 8.68
C ASN A 88 -12.46 -14.75 8.02
N PRO A 89 -12.31 -13.47 8.38
CA PRO A 89 -11.26 -12.63 7.80
C PRO A 89 -9.85 -13.12 8.14
N GLN A 90 -9.73 -14.05 9.10
CA GLN A 90 -8.48 -14.72 9.41
C GLN A 90 -8.24 -15.88 8.46
N VAL A 91 -7.31 -15.67 7.54
CA VAL A 91 -6.81 -16.73 6.66
C VAL A 91 -5.65 -17.42 7.35
N MET A 92 -5.57 -18.75 7.27
CA MET A 92 -4.45 -19.55 7.78
C MET A 92 -3.85 -20.38 6.64
N ILE A 93 -2.53 -20.27 6.42
CA ILE A 93 -1.79 -21.03 5.41
C ILE A 93 -0.71 -21.86 6.10
N GLU A 94 -0.79 -23.18 5.97
CA GLU A 94 0.06 -24.12 6.72
C GLU A 94 1.40 -24.41 6.05
N LYS A 95 1.47 -24.26 4.72
CA LYS A 95 2.66 -24.60 3.93
C LYS A 95 3.45 -23.34 3.57
N PRO A 96 4.78 -23.30 3.75
CA PRO A 96 5.59 -22.23 3.17
C PRO A 96 5.57 -22.32 1.65
N GLY A 97 5.72 -21.18 0.96
CA GLY A 97 5.71 -21.14 -0.48
C GLY A 97 5.34 -19.78 -1.06
N LYS A 98 5.17 -19.76 -2.39
CA LYS A 98 4.73 -18.60 -3.16
C LYS A 98 3.24 -18.67 -3.40
N TYR A 99 2.59 -17.54 -3.23
CA TYR A 99 1.15 -17.39 -3.33
C TYR A 99 0.79 -16.09 -4.05
N ALA A 100 -0.48 -15.94 -4.41
CA ALA A 100 -1.01 -14.67 -4.89
C ALA A 100 -2.42 -14.43 -4.33
N PHE A 101 -2.67 -13.21 -3.86
CA PHE A 101 -4.03 -12.71 -3.75
C PHE A 101 -4.53 -12.39 -5.16
N GLU A 102 -5.65 -12.97 -5.55
CA GLU A 102 -6.31 -12.68 -6.82
C GLU A 102 -7.74 -12.22 -6.53
N PHE A 103 -8.06 -11.06 -7.05
CA PHE A 103 -9.40 -10.49 -6.97
C PHE A 103 -10.07 -10.67 -8.30
N ARG A 104 -11.31 -11.16 -8.29
CA ARG A 104 -12.10 -11.39 -9.50
C ARG A 104 -13.40 -10.60 -9.45
N ASN A 105 -13.88 -10.21 -10.62
CA ASN A 105 -15.20 -9.61 -10.83
C ASN A 105 -15.91 -10.40 -11.95
N ASN A 106 -17.07 -11.00 -11.67
CA ASN A 106 -17.72 -11.95 -12.58
C ASN A 106 -16.76 -13.06 -13.07
N GLY A 107 -15.92 -13.59 -12.17
CA GLY A 107 -14.95 -14.63 -12.47
C GLY A 107 -13.69 -14.18 -13.22
N GLN A 108 -13.61 -12.92 -13.67
CA GLN A 108 -12.44 -12.39 -14.38
C GLN A 108 -11.46 -11.71 -13.41
N PRO A 109 -10.14 -12.00 -13.46
CA PRO A 109 -9.15 -11.33 -12.62
C PRO A 109 -9.10 -9.82 -12.86
N ILE A 110 -9.21 -9.04 -11.80
CA ILE A 110 -9.11 -7.56 -11.81
C ILE A 110 -7.86 -7.05 -11.11
N SER A 111 -7.31 -7.80 -10.16
CA SER A 111 -6.07 -7.46 -9.47
C SER A 111 -5.37 -8.70 -8.95
N LYS A 112 -4.04 -8.73 -9.02
CA LYS A 112 -3.22 -9.84 -8.54
C LYS A 112 -2.01 -9.34 -7.76
N PHE A 113 -1.80 -9.89 -6.57
CA PHE A 113 -0.76 -9.45 -5.65
C PHE A 113 0.04 -10.65 -5.17
N PRO A 114 1.24 -10.89 -5.74
CA PRO A 114 2.07 -12.01 -5.32
C PRO A 114 2.65 -11.75 -3.93
N PHE A 115 2.91 -12.83 -3.21
CA PHE A 115 3.63 -12.84 -1.95
C PHE A 115 4.32 -14.19 -1.72
N GLU A 116 5.27 -14.21 -0.80
CA GLU A 116 5.95 -15.43 -0.36
C GLU A 116 5.90 -15.51 1.16
N ILE A 117 5.68 -16.72 1.68
CA ILE A 117 5.79 -17.01 3.09
C ILE A 117 6.85 -18.06 3.35
N THR A 118 7.77 -17.76 4.26
CA THR A 118 8.82 -18.70 4.69
C THR A 118 8.64 -19.03 6.16
N ARG A 119 8.81 -20.30 6.51
CA ARG A 119 8.70 -20.78 7.89
C ARG A 119 10.11 -20.98 8.47
N LYS A 120 10.36 -20.40 9.64
CA LYS A 120 11.51 -20.73 10.48
C LYS A 120 10.98 -21.52 11.68
N SER A 121 11.54 -22.71 11.88
CA SER A 121 11.29 -23.54 13.06
C SER A 121 12.54 -23.50 13.93
N THR A 122 12.34 -23.26 15.22
CA THR A 122 13.34 -23.37 16.27
C THR A 122 12.77 -24.20 17.42
N GLY A 123 13.58 -24.51 18.43
CA GLY A 123 13.17 -25.35 19.56
C GLY A 123 13.47 -26.83 19.34
N ASP A 124 13.03 -27.66 20.28
CA ASP A 124 13.16 -29.11 20.21
C ASP A 124 11.89 -29.78 19.62
N GLU A 125 11.95 -31.09 19.40
CA GLU A 125 10.84 -31.87 18.82
C GLU A 125 9.57 -31.90 19.67
N PHE A 126 9.67 -31.59 20.96
CA PHE A 126 8.55 -31.56 21.91
C PHE A 126 8.00 -30.13 22.09
N ASN A 127 8.80 -29.09 21.82
CA ASN A 127 8.45 -27.68 21.98
C ASN A 127 8.85 -26.83 20.76
N PRO A 128 8.33 -27.13 19.56
CA PRO A 128 8.70 -26.38 18.37
C PRO A 128 8.13 -24.97 18.42
N THR A 129 9.01 -23.98 18.26
CA THR A 129 8.64 -22.58 18.08
C THR A 129 8.65 -22.25 16.59
N TYR A 130 7.57 -21.62 16.11
CA TYR A 130 7.44 -21.22 14.72
C TYR A 130 7.47 -19.71 14.58
N SER A 131 8.14 -19.25 13.52
CA SER A 131 8.02 -17.89 13.04
C SER A 131 7.89 -17.89 11.52
N TRP A 132 7.06 -16.98 11.02
CA TRP A 132 6.80 -16.82 9.61
C TRP A 132 7.31 -15.46 9.13
N GLU A 133 7.89 -15.43 7.94
CA GLU A 133 8.15 -14.18 7.23
C GLU A 133 7.14 -14.00 6.11
N PHE A 134 6.63 -12.78 5.96
CA PHE A 134 5.77 -12.36 4.86
C PHE A 134 6.56 -11.43 3.95
N ILE A 135 6.85 -11.91 2.74
CA ILE A 135 7.68 -11.22 1.74
C ILE A 135 6.77 -10.75 0.61
N THR A 136 6.86 -9.47 0.27
CA THR A 136 5.99 -8.85 -0.74
C THR A 136 6.78 -7.96 -1.69
N PRO A 137 6.29 -7.72 -2.92
CA PRO A 137 6.87 -6.75 -3.84
C PRO A 137 6.96 -5.33 -3.27
N VAL A 138 6.10 -4.98 -2.31
CA VAL A 138 6.09 -3.63 -1.71
C VAL A 138 7.02 -3.48 -0.52
N ASP A 139 7.75 -4.52 -0.12
CA ASP A 139 8.68 -4.46 1.02
C ASP A 139 9.76 -3.38 0.81
N LYS A 140 10.18 -3.17 -0.45
CA LYS A 140 11.09 -2.10 -0.85
C LYS A 140 10.38 -0.86 -1.35
N MET A 141 9.09 -0.69 -1.12
CA MET A 141 8.31 0.38 -1.70
C MET A 141 7.72 1.30 -0.63
N GLY A 142 7.43 2.50 -1.06
CA GLY A 142 6.76 3.51 -0.29
C GLY A 142 5.98 4.42 -1.21
N TYR A 143 5.12 5.24 -0.64
CA TYR A 143 4.39 6.23 -1.40
C TYR A 143 4.25 7.52 -0.59
N LEU A 144 4.35 8.62 -1.31
CA LEU A 144 3.99 9.95 -0.81
C LEU A 144 2.51 10.17 -1.11
N TYR A 145 1.75 10.73 -0.18
CA TYR A 145 0.32 11.00 -0.40
C TYR A 145 -0.15 12.27 0.33
N PHE A 146 -1.16 12.92 -0.23
CA PHE A 146 -1.70 14.20 0.25
C PHE A 146 -3.12 14.47 -0.28
N ASP A 147 -3.87 15.34 0.40
CA ASP A 147 -5.14 15.87 -0.09
C ASP A 147 -4.85 17.04 -1.03
N SER A 148 -4.94 16.81 -2.34
CA SER A 148 -4.67 17.84 -3.35
C SER A 148 -5.80 18.87 -3.50
N SER A 149 -6.95 18.66 -2.85
CA SER A 149 -8.07 19.60 -2.86
C SER A 149 -7.89 20.74 -1.84
N LYS A 150 -6.94 20.60 -0.92
CA LYS A 150 -6.63 21.57 0.14
C LYS A 150 -5.16 21.98 0.03
N GLU A 151 -4.90 23.26 -0.17
CA GLU A 151 -3.51 23.78 -0.20
C GLU A 151 -2.77 23.45 1.10
N ASP A 152 -3.50 23.44 2.22
CA ASP A 152 -2.98 23.10 3.54
C ASP A 152 -3.05 21.59 3.85
N GLY A 153 -3.38 20.73 2.88
CA GLY A 153 -3.37 19.27 3.05
C GLY A 153 -1.98 18.77 3.45
N ASN A 154 -1.89 17.99 4.53
CA ASN A 154 -0.60 17.44 4.97
C ASN A 154 -0.02 16.49 3.91
N VAL A 155 1.30 16.57 3.73
CA VAL A 155 2.05 15.54 3.02
C VAL A 155 2.40 14.42 4.00
N TYR A 156 2.03 13.21 3.63
CA TYR A 156 2.38 11.99 4.34
C TYR A 156 3.27 11.12 3.48
N VAL A 157 4.01 10.25 4.14
CA VAL A 157 4.73 9.15 3.51
C VAL A 157 4.33 7.86 4.19
N ALA A 158 4.04 6.83 3.40
CA ALA A 158 3.96 5.46 3.88
C ALA A 158 5.14 4.64 3.35
N ALA A 159 5.70 3.77 4.18
CA ALA A 159 6.74 2.82 3.77
C ALA A 159 6.59 1.49 4.49
N TRP A 160 6.93 0.40 3.81
CA TRP A 160 7.04 -0.92 4.43
C TRP A 160 8.45 -1.11 4.98
N ILE A 161 8.51 -1.52 6.24
CA ILE A 161 9.75 -1.80 6.95
C ILE A 161 9.58 -3.15 7.64
N ALA A 162 10.61 -4.00 7.54
CA ALA A 162 10.62 -5.34 8.14
C ALA A 162 11.78 -5.44 9.14
N PRO A 163 11.59 -5.00 10.41
CA PRO A 163 12.68 -4.87 11.37
C PRO A 163 13.50 -6.14 11.58
N GLY A 164 12.86 -7.30 11.67
CA GLY A 164 13.54 -8.58 11.84
C GLY A 164 14.41 -8.97 10.63
N ARG A 165 13.92 -8.76 9.40
CA ARG A 165 14.67 -9.09 8.18
C ARG A 165 15.85 -8.15 7.95
N GLU A 166 15.70 -6.91 8.37
CA GLU A 166 16.70 -5.86 8.18
C GLU A 166 17.72 -5.76 9.31
N ASN A 167 17.62 -6.69 10.28
CA ASN A 167 18.41 -6.71 11.51
C ASN A 167 18.38 -5.35 12.21
N LEU A 168 17.18 -4.78 12.34
CA LEU A 168 16.96 -3.51 13.02
C LEU A 168 16.76 -3.77 14.52
N PRO A 169 17.25 -2.86 15.37
CA PRO A 169 17.08 -2.99 16.81
C PRO A 169 15.59 -2.94 17.16
N ASN A 170 15.19 -3.81 18.09
CA ASN A 170 13.88 -3.71 18.70
C ASN A 170 13.74 -2.32 19.35
N LYS A 171 12.55 -1.70 19.24
CA LYS A 171 12.28 -0.38 19.81
C LYS A 171 13.17 0.74 19.23
N GLY A 172 13.71 0.55 18.03
CA GLY A 172 14.43 1.60 17.31
C GLY A 172 13.53 2.80 17.00
N MET A 173 14.12 3.99 16.90
CA MET A 173 13.46 5.18 16.37
C MET A 173 13.96 5.46 14.96
N ALA A 174 13.06 5.74 14.02
CA ALA A 174 13.45 6.28 12.73
C ALA A 174 13.54 7.81 12.78
N ASP A 175 14.60 8.32 12.17
CA ASP A 175 14.68 9.68 11.65
C ASP A 175 14.32 9.63 10.16
N VAL A 176 13.37 10.47 9.77
CA VAL A 176 12.86 10.57 8.41
C VAL A 176 13.17 11.97 7.90
N SER A 177 13.91 12.05 6.79
CA SER A 177 14.33 13.32 6.19
C SER A 177 13.86 13.39 4.74
N LEU A 178 13.11 14.43 4.43
CA LEU A 178 12.71 14.75 3.06
C LEU A 178 13.59 15.90 2.57
N THR A 179 14.33 15.62 1.51
CA THR A 179 15.31 16.52 0.91
C THR A 179 14.88 16.90 -0.50
N PHE A 180 15.04 18.16 -0.86
CA PHE A 180 14.83 18.67 -2.21
C PHE A 180 16.14 19.25 -2.73
N ASN A 181 16.62 18.72 -3.86
CA ASN A 181 17.92 19.07 -4.44
C ASN A 181 19.06 19.08 -3.39
N GLY A 182 19.06 18.08 -2.50
CA GLY A 182 20.06 17.91 -1.43
C GLY A 182 19.81 18.69 -0.14
N LYS A 183 18.87 19.64 -0.11
CA LYS A 183 18.53 20.41 1.10
C LYS A 183 17.32 19.83 1.80
N GLN A 184 17.38 19.64 3.12
CA GLN A 184 16.22 19.16 3.88
C GLN A 184 15.09 20.21 3.89
N VAL A 185 13.90 19.81 3.47
CA VAL A 185 12.68 20.64 3.40
C VAL A 185 11.61 20.19 4.40
N ALA A 186 11.61 18.92 4.78
CA ALA A 186 10.73 18.39 5.81
C ALA A 186 11.37 17.21 6.54
N GLY A 187 10.77 16.81 7.66
CA GLY A 187 11.19 15.62 8.38
C GLY A 187 10.09 15.08 9.27
N TYR A 188 10.33 13.89 9.80
CA TYR A 188 9.51 13.28 10.84
C TYR A 188 10.43 12.53 11.80
N LYS A 189 10.18 12.66 13.09
CA LYS A 189 10.90 11.95 14.15
C LYS A 189 9.92 11.10 14.93
N GLY A 190 10.37 9.94 15.40
CA GLY A 190 9.61 9.12 16.34
C GLY A 190 8.77 8.03 15.71
N VAL A 191 9.13 7.52 14.51
CA VAL A 191 8.59 6.21 14.10
C VAL A 191 9.19 5.16 15.03
N TYR A 192 8.35 4.57 15.87
CA TYR A 192 8.74 3.57 16.83
C TYR A 192 8.41 2.16 16.32
N PHE A 193 9.43 1.30 16.20
CA PHE A 193 9.26 -0.06 15.71
C PHE A 193 9.03 -1.01 16.90
N THR A 194 7.76 -1.38 17.12
CA THR A 194 7.36 -2.30 18.20
C THR A 194 7.38 -3.77 17.80
N GLU A 195 7.38 -4.05 16.51
CA GLU A 195 7.09 -5.37 15.97
C GLU A 195 8.25 -5.83 15.07
N PRO A 196 8.69 -7.10 15.19
CA PRO A 196 9.78 -7.61 14.37
C PRO A 196 9.35 -7.95 12.93
N HIS A 197 8.05 -7.93 12.64
CA HIS A 197 7.51 -8.32 11.34
C HIS A 197 7.28 -7.14 10.40
N ASN A 198 7.12 -7.43 9.12
CA ASN A 198 6.87 -6.43 8.08
C ASN A 198 5.58 -5.66 8.36
N ARG A 199 5.66 -4.33 8.36
CA ARG A 199 4.52 -3.44 8.61
C ARG A 199 4.63 -2.16 7.79
N LYS A 200 3.46 -1.63 7.41
CA LYS A 200 3.33 -0.29 6.84
C LYS A 200 3.42 0.76 7.95
N TYR A 201 4.38 1.67 7.84
CA TYR A 201 4.54 2.83 8.71
C TYR A 201 4.11 4.09 7.97
N VAL A 202 3.28 4.90 8.63
CA VAL A 202 2.78 6.18 8.12
C VAL A 202 3.49 7.31 8.87
N MET A 203 4.02 8.26 8.13
CA MET A 203 4.85 9.37 8.62
C MET A 203 4.23 10.69 8.15
N LYS A 204 3.84 11.54 9.11
CA LYS A 204 3.26 12.86 8.85
C LYS A 204 4.37 13.90 8.77
N MET A 205 4.61 14.47 7.59
CA MET A 205 5.79 15.32 7.39
C MET A 205 5.62 16.70 8.03
N GLY A 206 6.61 17.12 8.82
CA GLY A 206 6.71 18.46 9.43
C GLY A 206 7.80 19.31 8.80
N LYS A 207 7.66 20.64 8.89
CA LYS A 207 8.70 21.59 8.46
C LYS A 207 9.93 21.51 9.37
N THR A 208 11.11 21.81 8.84
CA THR A 208 12.38 21.76 9.59
C THR A 208 12.61 22.94 10.51
N THR A 209 12.13 24.14 10.15
CA THR A 209 12.47 25.40 10.83
C THR A 209 11.32 26.03 11.62
N ALA A 210 10.14 25.43 11.61
CA ALA A 210 8.96 25.97 12.29
C ALA A 210 8.07 24.83 12.81
N MET A 211 7.34 25.09 13.91
CA MET A 211 6.19 24.24 14.28
C MET A 211 5.15 24.37 13.17
N GLY A 212 5.13 23.41 12.25
CA GLY A 212 4.27 23.48 11.08
C GLY A 212 4.27 22.20 10.27
N LYS A 213 3.15 21.93 9.62
CA LYS A 213 3.01 20.86 8.64
C LYS A 213 3.77 21.19 7.37
N PHE A 214 4.40 20.18 6.75
CA PHE A 214 4.78 20.26 5.35
C PHE A 214 3.55 19.91 4.51
N ALA A 215 2.98 20.93 3.87
CA ALA A 215 1.68 20.83 3.20
C ALA A 215 1.82 20.68 1.68
N TRP A 216 0.72 20.33 1.02
CA TRP A 216 0.60 20.26 -0.44
C TRP A 216 1.05 21.57 -1.10
N GLY A 217 0.63 22.73 -0.58
CA GLY A 217 1.07 24.04 -1.08
C GLY A 217 2.57 24.29 -0.96
N ASP A 218 3.29 23.63 -0.04
CA ASP A 218 4.75 23.67 0.00
C ASP A 218 5.36 22.79 -1.12
N LEU A 219 4.79 21.60 -1.33
CA LEU A 219 5.21 20.67 -2.38
C LEU A 219 4.99 21.27 -3.78
N GLN A 220 3.90 22.02 -3.98
CA GLN A 220 3.55 22.66 -5.25
C GLN A 220 4.62 23.63 -5.77
N LYS A 221 5.40 24.21 -4.85
CA LYS A 221 6.45 25.20 -5.16
C LYS A 221 7.76 24.55 -5.61
N LEU A 222 7.85 23.22 -5.59
CA LEU A 222 9.06 22.48 -5.90
C LEU A 222 9.07 22.01 -7.37
N THR A 223 10.22 22.10 -8.03
CA THR A 223 10.51 21.48 -9.32
C THR A 223 11.94 20.95 -9.32
N GLY A 224 12.11 19.64 -9.45
CA GLY A 224 13.41 18.98 -9.28
C GLY A 224 13.30 17.63 -8.59
N THR A 225 14.34 17.24 -7.87
CA THR A 225 14.39 15.91 -7.23
C THR A 225 14.03 16.01 -5.76
N LEU A 226 13.00 15.27 -5.36
CA LEU A 226 12.61 15.07 -3.97
C LEU A 226 13.05 13.67 -3.52
N ALA A 227 13.82 13.58 -2.44
CA ALA A 227 14.30 12.33 -1.90
C ALA A 227 13.95 12.19 -0.42
N LEU A 228 13.32 11.07 -0.06
CA LEU A 228 13.08 10.68 1.33
C LEU A 228 14.15 9.69 1.77
N ASN A 229 14.78 9.95 2.91
CA ASN A 229 15.68 9.01 3.57
C ASN A 229 15.06 8.60 4.90
N ILE A 230 15.02 7.29 5.17
CA ILE A 230 14.64 6.73 6.46
C ILE A 230 15.90 6.11 7.05
N THR A 231 16.32 6.63 8.21
CA THR A 231 17.47 6.14 8.96
C THR A 231 17.04 5.65 10.33
N ILE A 232 17.56 4.52 10.78
CA ILE A 232 17.31 3.96 12.12
C ILE A 232 18.66 3.77 12.78
N ASN A 233 18.89 4.43 13.91
CA ASN A 233 20.18 4.44 14.61
C ASN A 233 21.38 4.72 13.68
N GLY A 234 21.23 5.70 12.77
CA GLY A 234 22.25 6.07 11.79
C GLY A 234 22.38 5.15 10.57
N LYS A 235 21.76 3.97 10.56
CA LYS A 235 21.72 3.07 9.39
C LYS A 235 20.63 3.52 8.42
N GLY A 236 20.97 3.71 7.15
CA GLY A 236 19.99 3.93 6.08
C GLY A 236 19.16 2.67 5.82
N VAL A 237 17.84 2.80 5.89
CA VAL A 237 16.89 1.68 5.77
C VAL A 237 16.05 1.78 4.51
N ARG A 238 15.61 2.98 4.14
CA ARG A 238 14.95 3.25 2.85
C ARG A 238 15.44 4.56 2.25
N LYS A 239 15.46 4.61 0.91
CA LYS A 239 15.64 5.85 0.16
C LYS A 239 14.72 5.88 -1.04
N PHE A 240 13.73 6.75 -1.02
CA PHE A 240 12.79 6.94 -2.14
C PHE A 240 13.10 8.23 -2.88
N VAL A 241 12.95 8.23 -4.20
CA VAL A 241 13.21 9.40 -5.05
C VAL A 241 12.02 9.64 -5.96
N TRP A 242 11.55 10.89 -5.98
CA TRP A 242 10.52 11.37 -6.90
C TRP A 242 11.05 12.54 -7.71
N ASN A 243 10.80 12.50 -9.02
CA ASN A 243 10.99 13.65 -9.88
C ASN A 243 9.71 14.49 -9.86
N ILE A 244 9.83 15.77 -9.52
CA ILE A 244 8.72 16.71 -9.40
C ILE A 244 8.78 17.71 -10.54
N THR A 245 7.66 17.86 -11.26
CA THR A 245 7.49 18.89 -12.30
C THR A 245 6.29 19.74 -11.94
N ALA A 246 6.49 21.05 -11.78
CA ALA A 246 5.44 22.00 -11.39
C ALA A 246 4.66 21.51 -10.16
N GLY A 247 5.39 21.08 -9.13
CA GLY A 247 4.80 20.64 -7.87
C GLY A 247 4.21 19.23 -7.84
N LYS A 248 4.12 18.55 -8.99
CA LYS A 248 3.53 17.20 -9.07
C LYS A 248 4.63 16.14 -9.18
N PRO A 249 4.69 15.16 -8.27
CA PRO A 249 5.55 14.01 -8.44
C PRO A 249 5.15 13.21 -9.70
N LYS A 250 6.13 12.66 -10.41
CA LYS A 250 5.87 11.73 -11.52
C LYS A 250 5.19 10.48 -10.97
N ALA A 251 4.05 10.10 -11.56
CA ALA A 251 3.36 8.87 -11.22
C ALA A 251 4.22 7.63 -11.52
N HIS A 252 4.05 6.59 -10.71
CA HIS A 252 4.66 5.29 -10.97
C HIS A 252 4.09 4.68 -12.27
N PRO A 253 4.88 3.98 -13.10
CA PRO A 253 4.38 3.40 -14.36
C PRO A 253 3.14 2.51 -14.19
N ARG A 254 3.05 1.77 -13.08
CA ARG A 254 1.88 0.94 -12.74
C ARG A 254 0.58 1.72 -12.49
N SER A 255 0.67 3.03 -12.30
CA SER A 255 -0.49 3.91 -12.11
C SER A 255 -0.95 4.60 -13.39
N ALA A 256 -0.25 4.40 -14.52
CA ALA A 256 -0.65 4.94 -15.81
C ALA A 256 -1.96 4.29 -16.28
N SER A 257 -2.87 5.09 -16.84
CA SER A 257 -4.22 4.63 -17.23
C SER A 257 -4.20 3.51 -18.28
N ASP A 258 -3.15 3.44 -19.08
CA ASP A 258 -2.87 2.48 -20.15
C ASP A 258 -1.98 1.31 -19.71
N TYR A 259 -1.64 1.21 -18.42
CA TYR A 259 -0.76 0.15 -17.92
C TYR A 259 -1.33 -1.26 -18.15
N SER A 260 -0.47 -2.16 -18.61
CA SER A 260 -0.75 -3.57 -18.86
C SER A 260 0.35 -4.47 -18.25
N PRO A 261 0.03 -5.61 -17.63
CA PRO A 261 -1.30 -6.19 -17.46
C PRO A 261 -2.14 -5.43 -16.44
N ARG A 262 -3.45 -5.33 -16.69
CA ARG A 262 -4.37 -4.55 -15.85
C ARG A 262 -4.48 -5.07 -14.41
N THR A 263 -4.21 -6.37 -14.19
CA THR A 263 -4.18 -7.00 -12.86
C THR A 263 -3.11 -6.43 -11.93
N ASP A 264 -2.09 -5.76 -12.50
CA ASP A 264 -0.98 -5.20 -11.74
C ASP A 264 -1.08 -3.66 -11.61
N TYR A 265 -2.21 -3.09 -12.04
CA TYR A 265 -2.47 -1.65 -12.01
C TYR A 265 -2.60 -1.11 -10.59
N TRP A 266 -2.01 0.06 -10.34
CA TRP A 266 -1.99 0.72 -9.05
C TRP A 266 -2.81 2.00 -9.06
N ILE A 267 -3.89 2.00 -8.30
CA ILE A 267 -4.81 3.14 -8.21
C ILE A 267 -4.04 4.39 -7.76
N PRO A 268 -4.12 5.53 -8.46
CA PRO A 268 -3.35 6.74 -8.12
C PRO A 268 -3.94 7.53 -6.94
N ARG A 269 -5.08 7.09 -6.39
CA ARG A 269 -5.78 7.75 -5.29
C ARG A 269 -6.24 6.76 -4.23
N ILE A 270 -6.33 7.24 -2.99
CA ILE A 270 -6.78 6.46 -1.84
C ILE A 270 -7.88 7.17 -1.07
N LEU A 271 -8.74 6.40 -0.42
CA LEU A 271 -9.68 6.90 0.58
C LEU A 271 -8.89 7.15 1.88
N GLY A 272 -8.69 8.43 2.21
CA GLY A 272 -8.11 8.90 3.46
C GLY A 272 -9.17 9.31 4.48
N GLY A 273 -8.76 9.50 5.73
CA GLY A 273 -9.64 9.93 6.83
C GLY A 273 -9.96 8.85 7.88
N MET A 274 -9.43 7.64 7.74
CA MET A 274 -9.67 6.55 8.72
C MET A 274 -9.13 6.81 10.12
N GLU A 275 -8.13 7.69 10.27
CA GLU A 275 -7.42 7.85 11.55
C GLU A 275 -8.14 8.79 12.54
N GLU A 276 -9.10 9.62 12.09
CA GLU A 276 -9.69 10.69 12.92
C GLU A 276 -11.23 10.60 13.12
N GLY A 277 -11.89 9.54 12.63
CA GLY A 277 -13.33 9.31 12.85
C GLY A 277 -14.06 8.91 11.58
N TYR A 278 -14.95 7.92 11.71
CA TYR A 278 -15.52 7.08 10.65
C TYR A 278 -16.40 7.74 9.57
N GLN A 279 -16.41 9.07 9.41
CA GLN A 279 -17.42 9.75 8.57
C GLN A 279 -16.89 10.75 7.54
N ASN A 280 -15.62 11.18 7.61
CA ASN A 280 -15.09 12.20 6.71
C ASN A 280 -14.03 11.62 5.77
N TRP A 281 -14.48 10.86 4.78
CA TRP A 281 -13.61 10.36 3.72
C TRP A 281 -13.11 11.51 2.84
N THR A 282 -11.83 11.48 2.52
CA THR A 282 -11.20 12.35 1.52
C THR A 282 -10.49 11.50 0.47
N LEU A 283 -10.41 12.00 -0.77
CA LEU A 283 -9.55 11.39 -1.78
C LEU A 283 -8.15 12.00 -1.70
N LEU A 284 -7.18 11.16 -1.38
CA LEU A 284 -5.77 11.54 -1.34
C LEU A 284 -5.09 11.03 -2.61
N GLU A 285 -4.27 11.88 -3.24
CA GLU A 285 -3.37 11.41 -4.30
C GLU A 285 -2.24 10.58 -3.69
N GLN A 286 -1.78 9.54 -4.37
CA GLN A 286 -0.63 8.74 -3.95
C GLN A 286 0.39 8.54 -5.08
N TYR A 287 1.67 8.65 -4.74
CA TYR A 287 2.80 8.58 -5.65
C TYR A 287 3.82 7.57 -5.16
N TRP A 288 3.80 6.38 -5.76
CA TRP A 288 4.67 5.27 -5.38
C TRP A 288 6.11 5.46 -5.87
N ALA A 289 7.06 4.99 -5.07
CA ALA A 289 8.46 4.89 -5.42
C ALA A 289 9.07 3.60 -4.86
N THR A 290 10.07 3.08 -5.56
CA THR A 290 10.90 1.98 -5.09
C THR A 290 12.11 2.54 -4.36
N SER A 291 12.50 1.87 -3.27
CA SER A 291 13.69 2.21 -2.49
C SER A 291 14.95 1.91 -3.31
N ALA A 292 15.92 2.82 -3.24
CA ALA A 292 17.24 2.66 -3.84
C ALA A 292 18.24 1.88 -2.95
N PHE A 293 17.80 1.41 -1.78
CA PHE A 293 18.54 0.49 -0.90
C PHE A 293 18.12 -0.97 -1.10
#